data_AF-A0A6M0H707-F1
#
_entry.id   AF-A0A6M0H707-F1
#
_cell.length_a   1.000
_cell.length_b   1.000
_cell.length_c   1.000
_cell.angle_alpha   90.00
_cell.angle_beta   90.00
_cell.angle_gamma   90.00
#
_symmetry.space_group_name_H-M   'P 1'
#
loop_
_entity.id
_entity.type
_entity.pdbx_description
1 polymer ?
#
loop_
_entity_poly.entity_id
_entity_poly.type
_entity_poly.pdbx_seq_one_letter_code
_entity_poly.pdbx_strand_id
1 'polypeptide(L)'
;MINDRIIEIEESINRLTVDLLVPIRTSKKVNKEAFDKLYLLLDELKVLIKGELIISRKLAGLLFFIYTSISAEAEHAHYSNPIFIEVGRLEDYLSKILWDSPFGQGV
;
A
#
# COMPACT_ATOMS: atom_id res chain seq x y z
N MET A 1 18.51 14.66 2.75
CA MET A 1 18.23 14.26 4.16
C MET A 1 17.08 13.28 4.10
N ILE A 2 17.17 12.13 4.76
CA ILE A 2 16.00 11.25 4.90
C ILE A 2 15.05 11.97 5.85
N ASN A 3 13.80 12.14 5.44
CA ASN A 3 12.78 12.82 6.23
C ASN A 3 12.36 11.90 7.38
N ASP A 4 12.56 12.33 8.63
CA ASP A 4 12.21 11.56 9.84
C ASP A 4 10.75 11.10 9.81
N ARG A 5 9.86 11.89 9.20
CA ARG A 5 8.46 11.53 9.05
C ARG A 5 8.24 10.34 8.11
N ILE A 6 9.04 10.20 7.06
CA ILE A 6 8.97 9.03 6.16
C ILE A 6 9.37 7.76 6.91
N ILE A 7 10.35 7.86 7.83
CA ILE A 7 10.76 6.73 8.68
C ILE A 7 9.60 6.32 9.61
N GLU A 8 8.96 7.31 10.26
CA GLU A 8 7.80 7.04 11.13
C GLU A 8 6.62 6.41 10.37
N ILE A 9 6.37 6.86 9.14
CA ILE A 9 5.37 6.27 8.24
C ILE A 9 5.74 4.82 7.92
N GLU A 10 6.99 4.56 7.51
CA GLU A 10 7.47 3.21 7.21
C GLU A 10 7.26 2.26 8.40
N GLU A 11 7.61 2.68 9.61
CA GLU A 11 7.40 1.89 10.82
C GLU A 11 5.91 1.67 11.13
N SER A 12 5.07 2.68 10.89
CA SER A 12 3.64 2.59 11.13
C SER A 12 2.96 1.64 10.15
N ILE A 13 3.34 1.68 8.87
CA ILE A 13 2.91 0.71 7.86
C ILE A 13 3.38 -0.69 8.26
N ASN A 14 4.62 -0.83 8.72
CA ASN A 14 5.15 -2.13 9.14
C ASN A 14 4.32 -2.73 10.28
N ARG A 15 3.92 -1.91 11.28
CA ARG A 15 3.03 -2.33 12.37
C ARG A 15 1.64 -2.76 11.88
N LEU A 16 1.07 -2.07 10.88
CA LEU A 16 -0.23 -2.40 10.31
C LEU A 16 -0.23 -3.72 9.51
N THR A 17 0.93 -4.20 9.06
CA THR A 17 1.05 -5.40 8.21
C THR A 17 0.29 -6.61 8.77
N VAL A 18 0.37 -6.86 10.07
CA VAL A 18 -0.31 -8.00 10.70
C VAL A 18 -1.83 -7.83 10.63
N ASP A 19 -2.32 -6.64 10.97
CA ASP A 19 -3.75 -6.32 11.00
C ASP A 19 -4.39 -6.30 9.61
N LEU A 20 -3.59 -6.02 8.57
CA LEU A 20 -3.98 -6.12 7.17
C LEU A 20 -4.04 -7.58 6.70
N LEU A 21 -2.96 -8.34 6.92
CA LEU A 21 -2.76 -9.62 6.24
C LEU A 21 -3.40 -10.80 6.97
N VAL A 22 -3.41 -10.82 8.31
CA VAL A 22 -3.91 -11.98 9.07
C VAL A 22 -5.41 -12.22 8.84
N PRO A 23 -6.30 -11.21 8.90
CA PRO A 23 -7.73 -11.42 8.67
C PRO A 23 -8.04 -11.88 7.25
N ILE A 24 -7.29 -11.39 6.26
CA ILE A 24 -7.40 -11.78 4.86
C ILE A 24 -7.02 -13.25 4.71
N ARG A 25 -5.86 -13.67 5.21
CA ARG A 25 -5.36 -15.05 5.08
C ARG A 25 -6.23 -16.07 5.82
N THR A 26 -6.63 -15.76 7.04
CA THR A 26 -7.30 -16.73 7.93
C THR A 26 -8.81 -16.79 7.74
N SER A 27 -9.44 -15.68 7.35
CA SER A 27 -10.90 -15.55 7.33
C SER A 27 -11.47 -14.91 6.07
N LYS A 28 -10.61 -14.54 5.11
CA LYS A 28 -10.98 -13.84 3.86
C LYS A 28 -11.77 -12.55 4.13
N LYS A 29 -11.42 -11.84 5.21
CA LYS A 29 -12.05 -10.58 5.61
C LYS A 29 -11.06 -9.43 5.54
N VAL A 30 -11.56 -8.30 5.04
CA VAL A 30 -10.84 -7.02 5.06
C VAL A 30 -11.03 -6.36 6.42
N ASN A 31 -9.93 -5.99 7.07
CA ASN A 31 -9.95 -5.13 8.23
C ASN A 31 -9.98 -3.66 7.77
N LYS A 32 -11.18 -3.11 7.60
CA LYS A 32 -11.38 -1.76 7.06
C LYS A 32 -10.61 -0.68 7.82
N GLU A 33 -10.58 -0.75 9.15
CA GLU A 33 -9.88 0.23 9.97
C GLU A 33 -8.36 0.23 9.69
N ALA A 34 -7.76 -0.95 9.52
CA ALA A 34 -6.34 -1.06 9.18
C ALA A 34 -6.04 -0.51 7.77
N PHE A 35 -6.93 -0.76 6.80
CA PHE A 35 -6.80 -0.21 5.45
C PHE A 35 -6.98 1.30 5.42
N ASP A 36 -7.96 1.85 6.14
CA ASP A 36 -8.15 3.30 6.23
C ASP A 36 -6.91 3.98 6.83
N LYS A 37 -6.33 3.40 7.89
CA LYS A 37 -5.05 3.88 8.46
C LYS A 37 -3.91 3.80 7.45
N LEU A 38 -3.81 2.70 6.70
CA LEU A 38 -2.81 2.56 5.64
C LEU A 38 -2.97 3.66 4.59
N TYR A 39 -4.17 3.91 4.09
CA TYR A 39 -4.40 4.92 3.05
C TYR A 39 -4.09 6.34 3.51
N LEU A 40 -4.40 6.67 4.77
CA LEU A 40 -4.00 7.97 5.34
C LEU A 40 -2.47 8.14 5.35
N LEU A 41 -1.74 7.08 5.73
CA LEU A 41 -0.28 7.09 5.71
C LEU A 41 0.28 7.18 4.28
N LEU A 42 -0.36 6.52 3.31
CA LEU A 42 0.05 6.57 1.90
C LEU A 42 -0.24 7.92 1.26
N ASP A 43 -1.34 8.59 1.61
CA ASP A 43 -1.60 9.97 1.15
C ASP A 43 -0.59 10.96 1.71
N GLU A 44 -0.25 10.85 3.00
CA GLU A 44 0.83 11.65 3.58
C GLU A 44 2.17 11.37 2.89
N LEU A 45 2.50 10.09 2.71
CA LEU A 45 3.73 9.67 2.04
C LEU A 45 3.84 10.25 0.64
N LYS A 46 2.76 10.21 -0.16
CA LYS A 46 2.72 10.79 -1.52
C LYS A 46 3.08 12.27 -1.53
N VAL A 47 2.64 13.03 -0.54
CA VAL A 47 2.98 14.46 -0.43
C VAL A 47 4.46 14.61 -0.08
N LEU A 48 4.98 13.81 0.84
CA LEU A 48 6.36 13.90 1.32
C LEU A 48 7.41 13.48 0.28
N ILE A 49 7.08 12.54 -0.61
CA ILE A 49 7.99 12.07 -1.67
C ILE A 49 7.81 12.84 -2.99
N LYS A 50 6.89 13.80 -3.05
CA LYS A 50 6.64 14.55 -4.29
C LYS A 50 7.88 15.35 -4.69
N GLY A 51 8.46 15.02 -5.84
CA GLY A 51 9.69 15.64 -6.34
C GLY A 51 10.97 14.98 -5.83
N GLU A 52 10.87 13.97 -4.96
CA GLU A 52 11.98 13.09 -4.63
C GLU A 52 12.17 12.05 -5.74
N LEU A 53 13.40 11.92 -6.23
CA LEU A 53 13.72 10.96 -7.30
C LEU A 53 13.80 9.50 -6.80
N ILE A 54 13.95 9.31 -5.48
CA ILE A 54 14.27 8.02 -4.89
C ILE A 54 13.52 7.88 -3.55
N ILE A 55 12.92 6.72 -3.34
CA ILE A 55 12.39 6.30 -2.04
C ILE A 55 13.28 5.23 -1.40
N SER A 56 13.13 5.03 -0.09
CA SER A 56 13.88 3.98 0.61
C SER A 56 13.52 2.60 0.03
N ARG A 57 14.54 1.76 -0.21
CA ARG A 57 14.34 0.37 -0.65
C ARG A 57 13.49 -0.43 0.34
N LYS A 58 13.62 -0.13 1.63
CA LYS A 58 12.90 -0.81 2.70
C LYS A 58 11.39 -0.50 2.63
N LEU A 59 11.02 0.76 2.47
CA LEU A 59 9.65 1.20 2.25
C LEU A 59 9.07 0.59 0.97
N ALA A 60 9.81 0.66 -0.14
CA ALA A 60 9.38 0.06 -1.41
C ALA A 60 9.12 -1.46 -1.25
N GLY A 61 10.04 -2.18 -0.60
CA GLY A 61 9.91 -3.61 -0.34
C GLY A 61 8.73 -3.94 0.57
N LEU A 62 8.48 -3.15 1.61
CA LEU A 62 7.35 -3.32 2.51
C LEU A 62 6.01 -3.14 1.79
N LEU A 63 5.88 -2.07 1.00
CA LEU A 63 4.69 -1.78 0.21
C LEU A 63 4.43 -2.88 -0.83
N PHE A 64 5.47 -3.32 -1.53
CA PHE A 64 5.38 -4.41 -2.48
C PHE A 64 4.97 -5.73 -1.82
N PHE A 65 5.53 -6.05 -0.65
CA PHE A 65 5.18 -7.24 0.13
C PHE A 65 3.70 -7.24 0.55
N ILE A 66 3.19 -6.11 1.05
CA ILE A 66 1.78 -5.97 1.43
C ILE A 66 0.89 -6.19 0.20
N TYR A 67 1.15 -5.47 -0.89
CA TYR A 67 0.36 -5.57 -2.12
C TYR A 67 0.32 -7.00 -2.66
N THR A 68 1.48 -7.59 -2.94
CA THR A 68 1.56 -8.96 -3.50
C THR A 68 0.93 -10.01 -2.59
N SER A 69 1.07 -9.85 -1.27
CA SER A 69 0.42 -10.74 -0.30
C SER A 69 -1.11 -10.67 -0.37
N ILE A 70 -1.69 -9.48 -0.58
CA ILE A 70 -3.14 -9.31 -0.69
C ILE A 70 -3.63 -9.76 -2.07
N SER A 71 -2.89 -9.43 -3.14
CA SER A 71 -3.22 -9.82 -4.52
C SER A 71 -3.29 -11.33 -4.70
N ALA A 72 -2.35 -12.08 -4.11
CA ALA A 72 -2.38 -13.55 -4.13
C ALA A 72 -3.67 -14.13 -3.51
N GLU A 73 -4.24 -13.44 -2.52
CA GLU A 73 -5.50 -13.84 -1.89
C GLU A 73 -6.74 -13.45 -2.72
N ALA A 74 -6.59 -12.45 -3.59
CA ALA A 74 -7.63 -11.96 -4.50
C ALA A 74 -7.72 -12.75 -5.83
N GLU A 75 -6.65 -13.42 -6.27
CA GLU A 75 -6.63 -14.20 -7.53
C GLU A 75 -7.68 -15.33 -7.58
N HIS A 76 -8.20 -15.75 -6.42
CA HIS A 76 -9.26 -16.76 -6.30
C HIS A 76 -10.62 -16.16 -5.91
N ALA A 77 -10.75 -14.83 -5.93
CA ALA A 77 -11.95 -14.12 -5.51
C ALA A 77 -12.73 -13.54 -6.70
N HIS A 78 -14.06 -13.47 -6.57
CA HIS A 78 -14.89 -12.71 -7.52
C HIS A 78 -14.59 -11.21 -7.44
N TYR A 79 -14.80 -10.48 -8.54
CA TYR A 79 -14.57 -9.02 -8.64
C TYR A 79 -15.30 -8.19 -7.58
N SER A 80 -16.45 -8.66 -7.07
CA SER A 80 -17.20 -8.00 -5.99
C SER A 80 -16.64 -8.26 -4.59
N ASN A 81 -15.56 -9.03 -4.47
CA ASN A 81 -14.94 -9.35 -3.19
C ASN A 81 -14.25 -8.09 -2.63
N PRO A 82 -14.51 -7.71 -1.38
CA PRO A 82 -13.83 -6.59 -0.73
C PRO A 82 -12.31 -6.63 -0.86
N ILE A 83 -11.68 -7.81 -0.81
CA ILE A 83 -10.23 -7.97 -0.97
C ILE A 83 -9.79 -7.49 -2.37
N PHE A 84 -10.53 -7.84 -3.43
CA PHE A 84 -10.23 -7.41 -4.79
C PHE A 84 -10.31 -5.88 -4.93
N ILE A 85 -11.29 -5.25 -4.28
CA ILE A 85 -11.43 -3.78 -4.25
C ILE A 85 -10.21 -3.14 -3.58
N GLU A 86 -9.77 -3.67 -2.44
CA GLU A 86 -8.59 -3.15 -1.74
C GLU A 86 -7.29 -3.35 -2.54
N VAL A 87 -7.16 -4.44 -3.30
CA VAL A 87 -6.03 -4.66 -4.23
C VAL A 87 -5.97 -3.55 -5.28
N GLY A 88 -7.08 -3.29 -5.97
CA GLY A 88 -7.12 -2.25 -7.01
C GLY A 88 -6.83 -0.86 -6.44
N ARG A 89 -7.31 -0.56 -5.24
CA ARG A 89 -7.01 0.70 -4.55
C ARG A 89 -5.53 0.79 -4.16
N LEU A 90 -4.95 -0.27 -3.62
CA LEU A 90 -3.51 -0.31 -3.33
C LEU A 90 -2.65 -0.15 -4.57
N GLU A 91 -3.02 -0.82 -5.68
CA GLU A 91 -2.33 -0.68 -6.96
C GLU A 91 -2.30 0.78 -7.43
N ASP A 92 -3.42 1.50 -7.34
CA ASP A 92 -3.49 2.93 -7.65
C ASP A 92 -2.51 3.76 -6.80
N TYR A 93 -2.45 3.52 -5.48
CA TYR A 93 -1.48 4.20 -4.61
C TYR A 93 -0.04 3.86 -4.97
N LEU A 94 0.27 2.57 -5.16
CA LEU A 94 1.63 2.14 -5.47
C LEU A 94 2.10 2.63 -6.83
N SER A 95 1.21 2.71 -7.82
CA SER A 95 1.55 3.30 -9.12
C SER A 95 2.01 4.75 -8.97
N LYS A 96 1.37 5.54 -8.09
CA LYS A 96 1.71 6.94 -7.83
C LYS A 96 2.97 7.13 -6.99
N ILE A 97 3.36 6.12 -6.21
CA ILE A 97 4.50 6.18 -5.29
C ILE A 97 5.76 5.57 -5.92
N LEU A 98 5.62 4.40 -6.53
CA LEU A 98 6.75 3.56 -6.97
C LEU A 98 7.06 3.71 -8.45
N TRP A 99 6.10 4.17 -9.24
CA TRP A 99 6.16 4.03 -10.68
C TRP A 99 5.99 5.40 -11.35
N ASP A 100 7.10 5.95 -11.84
CA ASP A 100 7.10 7.16 -12.66
C ASP A 100 6.73 6.80 -14.12
N SER A 101 5.50 6.32 -14.31
CA SER A 101 5.06 5.85 -15.63
C SER A 101 4.94 7.04 -16.56
N PRO A 102 5.48 6.99 -17.79
CA PRO A 102 5.08 7.93 -18.83
C PRO A 102 3.58 7.84 -19.18
N PHE A 103 2.87 6.81 -18.70
CA PHE A 103 1.42 6.60 -18.88
C PHE A 103 0.58 6.86 -17.61
N GLY A 104 1.23 7.20 -16.49
CA GLY A 104 0.62 7.34 -15.15
C GLY A 104 0.27 8.79 -14.82
N GLN A 105 0.77 9.73 -15.63
CA GLN A 105 0.24 11.08 -15.75
C GLN A 105 -0.99 11.05 -16.67
N GLY A 106 -2.04 10.36 -16.23
CA GLY A 106 -3.35 10.47 -16.85
C GLY A 106 -3.87 11.91 -16.69
N VAL A 107 -4.38 12.45 -17.79
CA VAL A 107 -5.02 13.77 -17.95
C VAL A 107 -6.06 14.04 -16.86
#